data_AF-A0A945KRS3-F1
#
_entry.id   AF-A0A945KRS3-F1
#
_cell.length_a   1.000
_cell.length_b   1.000
_cell.length_c   1.000
_cell.angle_alpha   90.00
_cell.angle_beta   90.00
_cell.angle_gamma   90.00
#
_symmetry.space_group_name_H-M   'P 1'
#
loop_
_entity.id
_entity.type
_entity.pdbx_description
1 polymer ?
#
loop_
_entity_poly.entity_id
_entity_poly.type
_entity_poly.pdbx_seq_one_letter_code
_entity_poly.pdbx_strand_id
1 'polypeptide(L)' 'MSEQGTGSGGAPEERVPAMQRLLDNPFLLLFLGVATPAVLYLLWGVMELSQIPLAPQ' A
#
# COMPACT_ATOMS: atom_id res chain seq x y z
N MET A 1 -43.89 27.65 24.84
CA MET A 1 -43.13 28.19 23.71
C MET A 1 -41.66 28.02 24.06
N SER A 2 -41.05 26.88 23.68
CA SER A 2 -40.19 26.76 22.49
C SER A 2 -38.94 27.61 22.71
N GLU A 3 -37.76 27.07 23.02
CA GLU A 3 -36.85 26.49 22.03
C GLU A 3 -35.97 25.37 22.64
N GLN A 4 -36.42 24.12 22.57
CA GLN A 4 -35.49 23.00 22.40
C GLN A 4 -35.17 22.94 20.90
N GLY A 5 -34.10 23.62 20.52
CA GLY A 5 -33.48 23.46 19.21
C GLY A 5 -32.72 22.13 19.18
N THR A 6 -33.45 21.05 18.87
CA THR A 6 -32.90 19.80 18.36
C THR A 6 -32.02 20.08 17.15
N GLY A 7 -30.70 20.11 17.37
CA GLY A 7 -29.68 20.11 16.34
C GLY A 7 -28.87 18.82 16.39
N SER A 8 -29.54 17.65 16.25
CA SER A 8 -28.86 16.41 15.86
C SER A 8 -28.36 16.55 14.43
N GLY A 9 -27.28 17.32 14.25
CA GLY A 9 -26.49 17.33 13.02
C GLY A 9 -25.63 16.09 13.01
N GLY A 10 -26.21 14.94 12.69
CA GLY A 10 -25.45 13.74 12.32
C GLY A 10 -24.71 14.04 11.02
N ALA A 11 -23.49 14.59 11.13
CA ALA A 11 -22.57 14.62 10.01
C ALA A 11 -22.38 13.16 9.55
N PRO A 12 -22.59 12.84 8.26
CA PRO A 12 -22.29 11.49 7.79
C PRO A 12 -20.82 11.23 8.08
N GLU A 13 -20.51 10.17 8.83
CA GLU A 13 -19.12 9.73 9.01
C GLU A 13 -18.50 9.56 7.63
N GLU A 14 -17.65 10.51 7.25
CA GLU A 14 -17.06 10.56 5.92
C GLU A 14 -16.12 9.37 5.81
N ARG A 15 -16.59 8.34 5.10
CA ARG A 15 -15.94 7.03 5.07
C ARG A 15 -14.63 7.18 4.30
N VAL A 16 -13.52 7.31 5.03
CA VAL A 16 -12.19 7.52 4.44
C VAL A 16 -11.93 6.46 3.35
N PRO A 17 -11.68 6.88 2.09
CA PRO A 17 -11.47 5.95 0.99
C PRO A 17 -10.30 4.99 1.26
N ALA A 18 -10.45 3.73 0.86
CA ALA A 18 -9.43 2.70 1.11
C ALA A 18 -8.06 3.05 0.48
N MET A 19 -8.08 3.67 -0.70
CA MET A 19 -6.86 4.15 -1.37
C MET A 19 -6.17 5.26 -0.57
N GLN A 20 -6.94 6.12 0.10
CA GLN A 20 -6.42 7.21 0.90
C GLN A 20 -5.74 6.68 2.16
N ARG A 21 -6.35 5.68 2.83
CA ARG A 21 -5.72 4.98 3.97
C ARG A 21 -4.42 4.27 3.60
N LEU A 22 -4.31 3.77 2.37
CA LEU A 22 -3.09 3.14 1.87
C LEU A 22 -1.97 4.17 1.69
N LEU A 23 -2.30 5.33 1.13
CA LEU A 23 -1.37 6.44 0.87
C LEU A 23 -1.01 7.25 2.13
N ASP A 24 -1.90 7.31 3.12
CA ASP A 24 -1.70 8.03 4.38
C ASP A 24 -0.80 7.27 5.37
N ASN A 25 -0.49 6.00 5.13
CA ASN A 25 0.36 5.21 6.02
C ASN A 25 1.82 5.19 5.50
N PRO A 26 2.73 5.97 6.12
CA PRO A 26 4.09 6.10 5.62
C PRO A 26 4.87 4.77 5.66
N PHE A 27 4.54 3.83 6.56
CA PHE A 27 5.17 2.52 6.60
C PHE A 27 4.72 1.62 5.45
N LEU A 28 3.44 1.70 5.04
CA LEU A 28 2.97 0.97 3.85
C LEU A 28 3.62 1.53 2.58
N LEU A 29 3.79 2.85 2.49
CA LEU A 29 4.49 3.50 1.39
C LEU A 29 5.97 3.14 1.36
N LEU A 30 6.64 3.14 2.52
CA LEU A 30 8.03 2.73 2.65
C LEU A 30 8.20 1.25 2.29
N PHE A 31 7.32 0.39 2.80
CA PHE A 31 7.32 -1.03 2.47
C PHE A 31 7.14 -1.24 0.98
N LEU A 32 6.14 -0.61 0.35
CA LEU A 32 5.92 -0.73 -1.09
C LEU A 32 7.11 -0.19 -1.88
N GLY A 33 7.72 0.91 -1.43
CA GLY A 33 8.88 1.53 -2.06
C GLY A 33 10.15 0.68 -2.00
N VAL A 34 10.37 -0.09 -0.94
CA VAL A 34 11.55 -0.98 -0.80
C VAL A 34 11.26 -2.39 -1.33
N ALA A 35 10.05 -2.91 -1.10
CA ALA A 35 9.64 -4.23 -1.54
C ALA A 35 9.54 -4.32 -3.07
N THR A 36 9.07 -3.26 -3.74
CA THR A 36 8.98 -3.23 -5.22
C THR A 36 10.33 -3.50 -5.89
N PRO A 37 11.39 -2.70 -5.66
CA PRO A 37 12.70 -2.98 -6.24
C PRO A 37 13.29 -4.29 -5.71
N ALA A 38 13.10 -4.63 -4.44
CA ALA A 38 13.61 -5.89 -3.89
C ALA A 38 13.06 -7.10 -4.65
N VAL A 39 11.74 -7.18 -4.85
CA VAL A 39 11.10 -8.28 -5.58
C VAL A 39 11.52 -8.27 -7.05
N LEU A 40 11.57 -7.11 -7.69
CA LEU A 40 12.02 -7.00 -9.08
C LEU A 40 13.46 -7.50 -9.25
N TYR A 41 14.39 -7.07 -8.40
CA TYR A 41 15.78 -7.52 -8.44
C TYR A 41 15.94 -8.99 -8.08
N LEU A 42 15.13 -9.51 -7.16
CA LEU A 42 15.13 -10.94 -6.85
C LEU A 42 14.68 -11.77 -8.05
N LEU A 43 13.55 -11.41 -8.67
CA LEU A 43 13.05 -12.09 -9.86
C LEU A 43 14.05 -12.00 -11.01
N TRP A 44 14.60 -10.80 -11.26
CA TRP A 44 15.64 -10.60 -12.25
C TRP A 44 16.88 -11.46 -11.98
N GLY A 45 17.39 -11.44 -10.75
CA GLY A 45 18.57 -12.21 -10.35
C GLY A 45 18.37 -13.73 -10.46
N VAL A 46 17.16 -14.21 -10.17
CA VAL A 46 16.82 -15.64 -10.37
C VAL A 46 16.76 -15.98 -11.86
N MET A 47 16.16 -15.11 -12.69
CA MET A 47 16.17 -15.30 -14.14
C MET A 47 17.61 -15.32 -14.68
N GLU A 48 18.45 -14.37 -14.28
CA GLU A 48 19.87 -14.32 -14.63
C GLU A 48 20.60 -15.61 -14.24
N LEU A 49 20.45 -16.04 -12.98
CA LEU A 49 21.08 -17.26 -12.47
C LEU A 49 20.66 -18.51 -13.25
N SER A 50 19.38 -18.59 -13.65
CA SER A 50 18.86 -19.73 -14.42
C SER A 50 19.42 -19.82 -15.84
N GLN A 51 19.91 -18.70 -16.38
CA GLN A 51 20.49 -18.62 -17.73
C GLN A 51 22.00 -18.90 -17.73
N ILE A 52 22.65 -18.96 -16.57
CA ILE A 52 24.08 -19.28 -16.49
C ILE A 52 24.28 -20.74 -16.92
N PRO A 53 25.02 -21.01 -18.00
CA PRO A 53 25.31 -22.37 -18.42
C PRO A 53 26.17 -23.06 -17.36
N LEU A 54 25.73 -24.25 -16.93
CA LEU A 54 26.48 -25.10 -16.02
C LEU A 54 27.80 -25.49 -16.69
N ALA A 55 28.91 -25.35 -15.97
CA ALA A 55 30.22 -25.71 -16.49
C ALA A 55 30.22 -27.19 -16.95
N PRO A 56 30.70 -27.48 -18.18
CA PRO A 56 30.90 -28.85 -18.59
C PRO A 56 31.94 -29.49 -17.67
N GLN A 57 31.64 -30.69 -17.17
CA GLN A 57 32.49 -31.50 -16.30
C GLN A 57 33.82 -31.84 -16.98
#